data_AF-A0A371JKR8-F1
#
_entry.id   AF-A0A371JKR8-F1
#
_cell.length_a   1.000
_cell.length_b   1.000
_cell.length_c   1.000
_cell.angle_alpha   90.00
_cell.angle_beta   90.00
_cell.angle_gamma   90.00
#
_symmetry.space_group_name_H-M   'P 1'
#
loop_
_entity.id
_entity.type
_entity.pdbx_description
1 polymer ?
#
loop_
_entity_poly.entity_id
_entity_poly.type
_entity_poly.pdbx_seq_one_letter_code
_entity_poly.pdbx_strand_id
1 'polypeptide(L)'
;MKQIRRYWVPFLVLLWCLFHITLVKTSELNPWKMGGYGMYSDYHTEDYFVWLVFKKNKRLLANHTELFQNDPNFKNLVYQCRTFPSDSNLKELADDFKKKSGKKVNIEVWRLDFISDSLKLKRVLVNDY
;
A
#
# COMPACT_ATOMS: atom_id res chain seq x y z
N MET A 1 28.54 -2.09 40.45
CA MET A 1 28.86 -2.14 39.00
C MET A 1 28.69 -3.51 38.33
N LYS A 2 28.94 -4.67 38.97
CA LYS A 2 28.77 -6.00 38.33
C LYS A 2 27.32 -6.37 37.96
N GLN A 3 26.32 -5.93 38.73
CA GLN A 3 24.91 -6.26 38.47
C GLN A 3 24.35 -5.54 37.24
N ILE A 4 24.69 -4.27 37.00
CA ILE A 4 24.25 -3.50 35.82
C ILE A 4 24.69 -4.18 34.52
N ARG A 5 25.92 -4.71 34.49
CA ARG A 5 26.47 -5.44 33.33
C ARG A 5 25.73 -6.75 33.04
N ARG A 6 25.10 -7.37 34.05
CA ARG A 6 24.36 -8.64 33.91
C ARG A 6 22.98 -8.45 33.30
N TYR A 7 22.33 -7.31 33.54
CA TYR A 7 20.95 -7.05 33.12
C TYR A 7 20.81 -6.13 31.91
N TRP A 8 21.91 -5.55 31.42
CA TRP A 8 21.92 -4.76 30.18
C TRP A 8 21.38 -5.53 28.97
N VAL A 9 21.77 -6.80 28.80
CA VAL A 9 21.34 -7.61 27.64
C VAL A 9 19.83 -7.91 27.69
N PRO A 10 19.27 -8.45 28.80
CA PRO A 10 17.82 -8.59 28.94
C PRO A 10 17.04 -7.28 28.76
N PHE A 11 17.58 -6.16 29.27
CA PHE A 11 16.95 -4.86 29.15
C PHE A 11 16.89 -4.37 27.69
N LEU A 12 17.97 -4.53 26.93
CA LEU A 12 17.97 -4.23 25.49
C LEU A 12 16.97 -5.08 24.71
N VAL A 13 16.87 -6.37 25.04
CA VAL A 13 15.88 -7.27 24.42
C VAL A 13 14.46 -6.80 24.71
N LEU A 14 14.16 -6.42 25.96
CA LEU A 14 12.85 -5.88 26.35
C LEU A 14 12.52 -4.57 25.61
N LEU A 15 13.49 -3.65 25.51
CA LEU A 15 13.35 -2.42 24.73
C LEU A 15 13.06 -2.71 23.25
N TRP A 16 13.77 -3.68 22.68
CA TRP A 16 13.58 -4.12 21.30
C TRP A 16 12.18 -4.72 21.08
N CYS A 17 11.71 -5.57 22.00
CA CYS A 17 10.36 -6.12 21.97
C CYS A 17 9.29 -5.01 22.07
N LEU A 18 9.45 -4.05 22.98
CA LEU A 18 8.52 -2.93 23.13
C LEU A 18 8.48 -2.04 21.88
N PHE A 19 9.63 -1.83 21.23
CA PHE A 19 9.72 -1.12 19.96
C PHE A 19 8.91 -1.82 18.86
N HIS A 20 9.08 -3.15 18.71
CA HIS A 20 8.29 -3.93 17.74
C HIS A 20 6.79 -3.93 18.04
N ILE A 21 6.39 -4.07 19.32
CA ILE A 21 4.96 -4.01 19.71
C ILE A 21 4.36 -2.63 19.38
N THR A 22 5.13 -1.57 19.58
CA THR A 22 4.68 -0.21 19.27
C THR A 22 4.53 -0.03 17.77
N LEU A 23 5.52 -0.47 16.98
CA LEU A 23 5.44 -0.46 15.51
C LEU A 23 4.20 -1.21 15.01
N VAL A 24 3.92 -2.39 15.55
CA VAL A 24 2.75 -3.22 15.22
C VAL A 24 1.43 -2.50 15.51
N LYS A 25 1.36 -1.72 16.59
CA LYS A 25 0.14 -1.01 17.00
C LYS A 25 -0.08 0.31 16.30
N THR A 26 0.98 1.06 16.01
CA THR A 26 0.89 2.42 15.45
C THR A 26 1.04 2.45 13.94
N SER A 27 1.70 1.44 13.38
CA SER A 27 1.79 1.29 11.94
C SER A 27 0.66 0.38 11.49
N GLU A 28 -0.17 0.84 10.56
CA GLU A 28 -1.03 -0.06 9.78
C GLU A 28 -0.14 -1.16 9.18
N LEU A 29 -0.11 -2.32 9.81
CA LEU A 29 0.61 -3.49 9.35
C LEU A 29 -0.12 -4.00 8.11
N ASN A 30 0.24 -3.43 6.97
CA ASN A 30 -0.01 -4.06 5.70
C ASN A 30 1.14 -5.05 5.41
N PRO A 31 1.00 -5.88 4.37
CA PRO A 31 2.07 -6.79 3.93
C PRO A 31 3.39 -6.12 3.56
N TRP A 32 3.60 -4.82 3.83
CA TRP A 32 4.79 -4.07 3.46
C TRP A 32 5.61 -3.60 4.67
N LYS A 33 5.08 -3.73 5.89
CA LYS A 33 5.67 -3.05 7.07
C LYS A 33 6.42 -3.92 8.10
N MET A 34 6.53 -5.26 7.94
CA MET A 34 7.50 -6.17 8.62
C MET A 34 6.96 -7.63 8.73
N GLY A 35 6.89 -8.41 7.64
CA GLY A 35 6.11 -9.67 7.63
C GLY A 35 6.75 -10.94 7.08
N GLY A 36 8.08 -11.13 7.11
CA GLY A 36 8.72 -12.44 6.82
C GLY A 36 8.71 -12.92 5.36
N TYR A 37 9.29 -14.10 5.10
CA TYR A 37 9.55 -14.63 3.74
C TYR A 37 8.30 -14.82 2.87
N GLY A 38 7.11 -15.05 3.44
CA GLY A 38 5.84 -15.17 2.69
C GLY A 38 5.36 -13.86 2.03
N MET A 39 6.01 -12.74 2.38
CA MET A 39 5.72 -11.41 1.84
C MET A 39 6.28 -11.22 0.42
N TYR A 40 7.36 -11.92 0.07
CA TYR A 40 7.98 -11.87 -1.26
C TYR A 40 7.31 -12.80 -2.26
N SER A 41 6.68 -13.88 -1.80
CA SER A 41 5.92 -14.78 -2.66
C SER A 41 4.63 -14.14 -3.20
N ASP A 42 4.07 -13.16 -2.47
CA ASP A 42 2.88 -12.39 -2.89
C ASP A 42 3.24 -11.02 -3.51
N TYR A 43 4.53 -10.73 -3.70
CA TYR A 43 5.00 -9.49 -4.33
C TYR A 43 4.81 -9.54 -5.84
N HIS A 44 3.60 -9.25 -6.28
CA HIS A 44 3.28 -9.08 -7.69
C HIS A 44 2.67 -7.70 -7.90
N THR A 45 3.50 -6.66 -7.94
CA THR A 45 3.03 -5.28 -8.23
C THR A 45 2.27 -5.18 -9.54
N GLU A 46 2.50 -6.11 -10.47
CA GLU A 46 1.74 -6.20 -11.70
C GLU A 46 0.26 -6.55 -11.50
N ASP A 47 -0.07 -7.24 -10.41
CA ASP A 47 -1.44 -7.67 -10.10
C ASP A 47 -2.27 -6.62 -9.37
N TYR A 48 -1.68 -5.44 -9.09
CA TYR A 48 -2.36 -4.30 -8.47
C TYR A 48 -2.84 -3.32 -9.55
N PHE A 49 -4.13 -3.00 -9.48
CA PHE A 49 -4.82 -2.11 -10.41
C PHE A 49 -5.30 -0.86 -9.67
N VAL A 50 -4.84 0.30 -10.12
CA VAL A 50 -5.27 1.60 -9.60
C VAL A 50 -6.41 2.13 -10.45
N TRP A 51 -7.55 2.35 -9.82
CA TRP A 51 -8.77 2.84 -10.44
C TRP A 51 -9.07 4.27 -9.99
N LEU A 52 -9.36 5.12 -10.97
CA LEU A 52 -9.93 6.44 -10.76
C LEU A 52 -11.45 6.31 -10.78
N VAL A 53 -12.09 6.62 -9.66
CA VAL A 53 -13.54 6.54 -9.51
C VAL A 53 -14.12 7.95 -9.61
N PHE A 54 -14.84 8.19 -10.69
CA PHE A 54 -15.55 9.45 -10.93
C PHE A 54 -16.96 9.41 -10.34
N LYS A 55 -17.58 10.60 -10.25
CA LYS A 55 -19.01 10.74 -9.89
C LYS A 55 -19.86 9.78 -10.75
N LYS A 56 -20.83 9.11 -10.10
CA LYS A 56 -21.69 8.03 -10.66
C LYS A 56 -20.98 6.67 -10.83
N ASN A 57 -19.97 6.37 -9.99
CA ASN A 57 -19.25 5.08 -9.99
C ASN A 57 -18.66 4.68 -11.35
N LYS A 58 -18.32 5.66 -12.20
CA LYS A 58 -17.58 5.37 -13.42
C LYS A 58 -16.12 5.15 -13.04
N ARG A 59 -15.60 3.96 -13.31
CA ARG A 59 -14.22 3.59 -13.02
C ARG A 59 -13.37 3.65 -14.29
N LEU A 60 -12.21 4.27 -14.20
CA LEU A 60 -11.20 4.29 -15.25
C LEU A 60 -9.87 3.80 -14.66
N LEU A 61 -9.21 2.88 -15.35
CA LEU A 61 -7.86 2.47 -14.97
C LEU A 61 -6.90 3.65 -15.12
N ALA A 62 -6.09 3.92 -14.09
CA ALA A 62 -5.16 5.05 -14.09
C ALA A 62 -4.16 4.96 -15.25
N ASN A 63 -3.71 3.76 -15.62
CA ASN A 63 -2.78 3.53 -16.74
C ASN A 63 -3.38 3.78 -18.14
N HIS A 64 -4.70 3.86 -18.25
CA HIS A 64 -5.40 4.19 -19.50
C HIS A 64 -5.62 5.70 -19.66
N THR A 65 -5.19 6.52 -18.70
CA THR A 65 -5.28 7.98 -18.81
C THR A 65 -4.15 8.55 -19.64
N GLU A 66 -4.41 9.66 -20.33
CA GLU A 66 -3.37 10.43 -21.03
C GLU A 66 -2.28 10.92 -20.06
N LEU A 67 -2.66 11.25 -18.82
CA LEU A 67 -1.71 11.67 -17.78
C LEU A 67 -0.68 10.57 -17.47
N PHE A 68 -1.08 9.31 -17.45
CA PHE A 68 -0.14 8.22 -17.21
C PHE A 68 0.91 8.06 -18.33
N GLN A 69 0.53 8.37 -19.57
CA GLN A 69 1.43 8.25 -20.72
C GLN A 69 2.37 9.45 -20.83
N ASN A 70 1.89 10.64 -20.48
CA ASN A 70 2.58 11.89 -20.77
C ASN A 70 3.24 12.56 -19.55
N ASP A 71 2.88 12.16 -18.33
CA ASP A 71 3.35 12.78 -17.10
C ASP A 71 4.09 11.79 -16.20
N PRO A 72 5.44 11.88 -16.13
CA PRO A 72 6.26 10.99 -15.31
C PRO A 72 5.93 11.05 -13.81
N ASN A 73 5.51 12.22 -13.31
CA ASN A 73 5.16 12.36 -11.89
C ASN A 73 3.87 11.61 -11.58
N PHE A 74 2.84 11.80 -12.41
CA PHE A 74 1.58 11.07 -12.26
C PHE A 74 1.81 9.56 -12.37
N LYS A 75 2.61 9.12 -13.35
CA LYS A 75 3.00 7.72 -13.52
C LYS A 75 3.68 7.15 -12.27
N ASN A 76 4.60 7.90 -11.66
CA ASN A 76 5.27 7.49 -10.42
C ASN A 76 4.30 7.37 -9.25
N LEU A 77 3.38 8.32 -9.07
CA LEU A 77 2.35 8.25 -8.02
C LEU A 77 1.44 7.03 -8.19
N VAL A 78 1.09 6.69 -9.44
CA VAL A 78 0.35 5.45 -9.74
C VAL A 78 1.15 4.22 -9.33
N TYR A 79 2.44 4.15 -9.66
CA TYR A 79 3.29 3.03 -9.22
C TYR A 79 3.44 2.96 -7.70
N GLN A 80 3.58 4.09 -7.02
CA GLN A 80 3.62 4.11 -5.56
C GLN A 80 2.34 3.55 -4.95
N CYS A 81 1.16 3.87 -5.51
CA CYS A 81 -0.11 3.29 -5.07
C CYS A 81 -0.22 1.79 -5.36
N ARG A 82 0.39 1.29 -6.46
CA ARG A 82 0.46 -0.16 -6.76
C ARG A 82 1.36 -0.90 -5.78
N THR A 83 2.51 -0.32 -5.45
CA THR A 83 3.51 -0.94 -4.58
C THR A 83 3.11 -0.85 -3.10
N PHE A 84 2.60 0.29 -2.66
CA PHE A 84 2.26 0.54 -1.27
C PHE A 84 0.96 1.35 -1.20
N PRO A 85 -0.20 0.69 -1.29
CA PRO A 85 -1.48 1.36 -1.14
C PRO A 85 -1.65 1.81 0.32
N SER A 86 -1.69 3.13 0.52
CA SER A 86 -1.96 3.79 1.81
C SER A 86 -2.74 5.07 1.57
N ASP A 87 -3.54 5.50 2.54
CA ASP A 87 -4.42 6.66 2.39
C ASP A 87 -3.65 7.92 2.00
N SER A 88 -2.41 8.07 2.50
CA SER A 88 -1.51 9.15 2.11
C SER A 88 -1.19 9.15 0.61
N ASN A 89 -0.83 7.98 0.05
CA ASN A 89 -0.42 7.83 -1.33
C ASN A 89 -1.62 7.95 -2.27
N LEU A 90 -2.75 7.34 -1.89
CA LEU A 90 -4.01 7.45 -2.63
C LEU A 90 -4.50 8.91 -2.67
N LYS A 91 -4.42 9.63 -1.55
CA LYS A 91 -4.75 11.05 -1.47
C LYS A 91 -3.84 11.91 -2.33
N GLU A 92 -2.53 11.68 -2.27
CA GLU A 92 -1.55 12.40 -3.09
C GLU A 92 -1.83 12.22 -4.58
N LEU A 93 -2.13 10.99 -5.01
CA LEU A 93 -2.53 10.71 -6.39
C LEU A 93 -3.85 11.41 -6.77
N ALA A 94 -4.85 11.41 -5.89
CA ALA A 94 -6.12 12.09 -6.12
C ALA A 94 -5.96 13.61 -6.27
N ASP A 95 -5.11 14.22 -5.43
CA ASP A 95 -4.82 15.64 -5.44
C ASP A 95 -4.00 16.04 -6.68
N ASP A 96 -3.01 15.25 -7.09
CA ASP A 96 -2.25 15.46 -8.34
C ASP A 96 -3.17 15.35 -9.57
N PHE A 97 -4.03 14.33 -9.60
CA PHE A 97 -5.02 14.17 -10.68
C PHE A 97 -5.97 15.37 -10.76
N LYS A 98 -6.48 15.83 -9.62
CA LYS A 98 -7.37 16.99 -9.54
C LYS A 98 -6.69 18.27 -9.99
N LYS A 99 -5.41 18.46 -9.64
CA LYS A 99 -4.62 19.62 -10.06
C LYS A 99 -4.45 19.67 -11.58
N LYS A 100 -4.22 18.53 -12.22
CA LYS A 100 -3.95 18.44 -13.66
C LYS A 100 -5.21 18.38 -14.53
N SER A 101 -6.23 17.64 -14.10
CA SER A 101 -7.46 17.42 -14.86
C SER A 101 -8.61 18.36 -14.48
N GLY A 102 -8.52 19.05 -13.34
CA GLY A 102 -9.61 19.82 -12.74
C GLY A 102 -10.75 18.98 -12.15
N LYS A 103 -10.69 17.64 -12.24
CA LYS A 103 -11.76 16.74 -11.81
C LYS A 103 -11.42 16.09 -10.47
N LYS A 104 -12.40 16.04 -9.56
CA LYS A 104 -12.31 15.26 -8.32
C LYS A 104 -12.58 13.79 -8.62
N VAL A 105 -11.73 12.92 -8.09
CA VAL A 105 -11.85 11.46 -8.18
C VAL A 105 -11.54 10.85 -6.83
N ASN A 106 -12.12 9.69 -6.57
CA ASN A 106 -11.70 8.78 -5.52
C ASN A 106 -10.73 7.76 -6.13
N ILE A 107 -9.81 7.24 -5.33
CA ILE A 107 -8.83 6.26 -5.79
C ILE A 107 -9.17 4.94 -5.13
N GLU A 108 -9.25 3.87 -5.93
CA GLU A 108 -9.38 2.51 -5.41
C GLU A 108 -8.20 1.68 -5.94
N VAL A 109 -7.55 0.91 -5.06
CA VAL A 109 -6.51 -0.05 -5.45
C VAL A 109 -7.06 -1.45 -5.26
N TRP A 110 -7.03 -2.24 -6.34
CA TRP A 110 -7.55 -3.60 -6.37
C TRP A 110 -6.43 -4.57 -6.68
N ARG A 111 -6.48 -5.79 -6.13
CA ARG A 111 -5.58 -6.89 -6.49
C ARG A 111 -6.35 -8.11 -6.97
N LEU A 112 -5.67 -8.98 -7.72
CA LEU A 112 -6.15 -10.34 -7.93
C LEU A 112 -5.80 -11.19 -6.71
N ASP A 113 -6.74 -12.04 -6.31
CA ASP A 113 -6.61 -12.96 -5.21
C ASP A 113 -6.97 -14.36 -5.71
N PHE A 114 -6.04 -15.30 -5.56
CA PHE A 114 -6.22 -16.67 -6.02
C PHE A 114 -6.88 -17.50 -4.92
N ILE A 115 -8.09 -17.99 -5.19
CA ILE A 115 -8.82 -18.84 -4.26
C ILE A 115 -8.45 -20.30 -4.56
N SER A 116 -7.56 -20.87 -3.74
CA SER A 116 -7.06 -22.25 -3.88
C SER A 116 -8.18 -23.28 -4.05
N ASP A 117 -9.23 -23.14 -3.26
CA ASP A 117 -10.32 -24.12 -3.16
C ASP A 117 -11.19 -24.17 -4.42
N SER A 118 -11.18 -23.09 -5.20
CA SER A 118 -11.99 -22.98 -6.42
C SER A 118 -11.15 -22.85 -7.68
N LEU A 119 -9.81 -22.77 -7.55
CA LEU A 119 -8.85 -22.46 -8.61
C LEU A 119 -9.26 -21.22 -9.44
N LYS A 120 -9.96 -20.26 -8.83
CA LYS A 120 -10.46 -19.05 -9.48
C LYS A 120 -9.71 -17.82 -8.99
N LEU A 121 -9.48 -16.89 -9.91
CA LEU A 121 -9.02 -15.54 -9.60
C LEU A 121 -10.23 -14.67 -9.26
N LYS A 122 -10.17 -14.00 -8.11
CA LYS A 122 -11.15 -13.01 -7.67
C LYS A 122 -10.47 -11.65 -7.56
N ARG A 123 -11.19 -10.57 -7.85
CA ARG A 123 -10.69 -9.22 -7.57
C ARG A 123 -11.08 -8.80 -6.15
N VAL A 124 -10.12 -8.25 -5.41
CA VAL A 124 -10.30 -7.79 -4.03
C VAL A 124 -9.85 -6.34 -3.92
N LEU A 125 -10.67 -5.49 -3.27
CA LEU A 125 -10.31 -4.12 -2.95
C LEU A 125 -9.27 -4.14 -1.82
N VAL A 126 -8.14 -3.49 -2.04
CA VAL A 126 -7.01 -3.43 -1.10
C VAL A 126 -7.06 -2.15 -0.28
N ASN A 127 -7.31 -1.00 -0.92
CA ASN A 127 -7.47 0.28 -0.24
C ASN A 127 -8.29 1.27 -1.08
N ASP A 128 -8.92 2.26 -0.42
CA ASP A 128 -9.70 3.33 -1.02
C ASP A 128 -9.52 4.69 -0.30
N TYR A 129 -9.76 5.79 -1.03
CA TYR A 129 -9.73 7.17 -0.53
C TYR A 129 -10.84 8.02 -1.18
#